data_AF-A0AAV5BRL4-F1
#
_entry.id   AF-A0AAV5BRL4-F1
#
_cell.length_a   1.000
_cell.length_b   1.000
_cell.length_c   1.000
_cell.angle_alpha   90.00
_cell.angle_beta   90.00
_cell.angle_gamma   90.00
#
_symmetry.space_group_name_H-M   'P 1'
#
loop_
_entity.id
_entity.type
_entity.pdbx_description
1 polymer ?
#
loop_
_entity_poly.entity_id
_entity_poly.type
_entity_poly.pdbx_seq_one_letter_code
_entity_poly.pdbx_strand_id
1 'polypeptide(L)'
;MGGWRRRRRRDGGGAVTGAVAAMSQMAEGLFPVLQVADSPQLAAGPASQRCLLLLSDGMHSQRGALATSLTHLVRDGHLRRGTVVRVLDYVCTVVQSRR
;
A
#
# COMPACT_ATOMS: atom_id res chain seq x y z
N MET A 1 -29.73 16.73 -30.30
CA MET A 1 -29.89 16.35 -28.88
C MET A 1 -29.17 15.02 -28.64
N GLY A 2 -27.95 15.08 -28.11
CA GLY A 2 -27.03 13.94 -28.03
C GLY A 2 -27.28 13.06 -26.81
N GLY A 3 -27.70 11.82 -27.05
CA GLY A 3 -27.87 10.81 -26.01
C GLY A 3 -26.60 10.00 -25.79
N TRP A 4 -25.84 10.34 -24.74
CA TRP A 4 -24.72 9.52 -24.29
C TRP A 4 -25.22 8.38 -23.41
N ARG A 5 -25.54 7.23 -24.02
CA ARG A 5 -25.68 5.97 -23.29
C ARG A 5 -24.29 5.53 -22.82
N ARG A 6 -24.00 5.70 -21.53
CA ARG A 6 -22.87 5.02 -20.88
C ARG A 6 -23.16 3.52 -20.87
N ARG A 7 -22.61 2.83 -21.86
CA ARG A 7 -22.53 1.38 -21.93
C ARG A 7 -21.63 0.96 -20.75
N ARG A 8 -22.21 0.34 -19.71
CA ARG A 8 -21.42 -0.33 -18.67
C ARG A 8 -20.65 -1.46 -19.35
N ARG A 9 -19.33 -1.33 -19.43
CA ARG A 9 -18.45 -2.49 -19.59
C ARG A 9 -18.08 -2.95 -18.18
N ARG A 10 -18.57 -4.13 -17.81
CA ARG A 10 -17.90 -5.03 -16.88
C ARG A 10 -16.83 -5.71 -17.73
N ASP A 11 -15.57 -5.40 -17.47
CA ASP A 11 -14.44 -6.23 -17.84
C ASP A 11 -13.51 -6.22 -16.62
N GLY A 12 -13.25 -7.41 -16.08
CA GLY A 12 -12.33 -7.61 -14.96
C GLY A 12 -10.92 -7.19 -15.36
N GLY A 13 -10.38 -6.20 -14.66
CA GLY A 13 -9.03 -5.70 -14.92
C GLY A 13 -8.82 -4.36 -14.22
N GLY A 14 -7.86 -4.31 -13.30
CA GLY A 14 -7.27 -3.06 -12.83
C GLY A 14 -7.87 -2.46 -11.56
N ALA A 15 -7.81 -3.18 -10.44
CA ALA A 15 -7.91 -2.52 -9.14
C ALA A 15 -6.54 -1.92 -8.77
N VAL A 16 -6.10 -0.90 -9.51
CA VAL A 16 -5.11 0.04 -8.92
C VAL A 16 -5.81 0.78 -7.79
N THR A 17 -7.08 1.13 -7.98
CA THR A 17 -7.91 1.82 -6.99
C THR A 17 -8.73 0.82 -6.16
N GLY A 18 -8.65 0.93 -4.83
CA GLY A 18 -9.31 0.00 -3.89
C GLY A 18 -8.43 -1.18 -3.45
N ALA A 19 -7.19 -1.27 -3.95
CA ALA A 19 -6.23 -2.30 -3.57
C ALA A 19 -5.94 -2.32 -2.07
N VAL A 20 -5.81 -1.17 -1.42
CA VAL A 20 -5.55 -1.09 0.02
C VAL A 20 -6.71 -1.71 0.80
N ALA A 21 -7.95 -1.40 0.43
CA ALA A 21 -9.13 -1.98 1.08
C ALA A 21 -9.23 -3.50 0.85
N ALA A 22 -8.81 -3.99 -0.32
CA ALA A 22 -8.76 -5.43 -0.61
C ALA A 22 -7.67 -6.15 0.19
N MET A 23 -6.50 -5.53 0.37
CA MET A 23 -5.43 -6.06 1.23
C MET A 23 -5.91 -6.22 2.68
N SER A 24 -6.61 -5.22 3.23
CA SER A 24 -7.14 -5.29 4.61
C SER A 24 -8.17 -6.42 4.80
N GLN A 25 -8.82 -6.87 3.73
CA GLN A 25 -9.78 -7.99 3.73
C GLN A 25 -9.10 -9.36 3.55
N MET A 26 -7.76 -9.43 3.65
CA MET A 26 -6.97 -10.67 3.54
C MET A 26 -7.19 -11.40 2.20
N ALA A 27 -7.48 -10.66 1.13
CA ALA A 27 -7.53 -11.25 -0.21
C ALA A 27 -6.15 -11.80 -0.62
N GLU A 28 -6.12 -13.04 -1.09
CA GLU A 28 -4.91 -13.73 -1.52
C GLU A 28 -4.54 -13.41 -2.98
N GLY A 29 -3.28 -13.64 -3.35
CA GLY A 29 -2.80 -13.50 -4.73
C GLY A 29 -2.79 -12.06 -5.26
N LEU A 30 -2.87 -11.05 -4.39
CA LEU A 30 -2.80 -9.65 -4.78
C LEU A 30 -1.34 -9.20 -4.91
N PHE A 31 -1.04 -8.54 -6.02
CA PHE A 31 0.25 -7.86 -6.25
C PHE A 31 0.03 -6.37 -6.54
N PRO A 32 -0.50 -5.61 -5.56
CA PRO A 32 -0.99 -4.27 -5.81
C PRO A 32 0.16 -3.31 -6.11
N VAL A 33 -0.12 -2.37 -7.01
CA VAL A 33 0.79 -1.25 -7.31
C VAL A 33 0.32 -0.05 -6.49
N LEU A 34 1.15 0.39 -5.56
CA LEU A 34 0.83 1.44 -4.59
C LEU A 34 1.88 2.57 -4.66
N GLN A 35 1.47 3.77 -4.30
CA GLN A 35 2.38 4.91 -4.15
C GLN A 35 2.77 5.11 -2.69
N VAL A 36 4.03 5.46 -2.44
CA VAL A 36 4.48 5.99 -1.15
C VAL A 36 3.91 7.39 -0.98
N ALA A 37 2.85 7.49 -0.17
CA ALA A 37 2.05 8.70 -0.03
C ALA A 37 2.68 9.75 0.90
N ASP A 38 3.63 9.36 1.75
CA ASP A 38 4.35 10.28 2.64
C ASP A 38 5.81 9.87 2.85
N SER A 39 6.63 10.77 3.42
CA SER A 39 8.03 10.47 3.71
C SER A 39 8.15 9.26 4.65
N PRO A 40 8.92 8.22 4.30
CA PRO A 40 9.18 7.09 5.20
C PRO A 40 9.75 7.56 6.53
N GLN A 41 9.30 6.93 7.62
CA GLN A 41 9.77 7.26 8.98
C GLN A 41 10.61 6.11 9.53
N LEU A 42 11.85 6.40 9.92
CA LEU A 42 12.70 5.45 10.64
C LEU A 42 12.45 5.61 12.13
N ALA A 43 11.69 4.70 12.72
CA ALA A 43 11.46 4.67 14.16
C ALA A 43 12.61 3.93 14.84
N ALA A 44 13.32 4.64 15.72
CA ALA A 44 14.29 4.04 16.64
C ALA A 44 13.54 3.55 17.90
N GLY A 45 13.62 2.26 18.20
CA GLY A 45 13.04 1.66 19.40
C GLY A 45 13.83 0.44 19.86
N PRO A 46 13.67 0.00 21.12
CA PRO A 46 14.53 -1.00 21.76
C PRO A 46 14.50 -2.39 21.12
N ALA A 47 13.58 -2.66 20.18
CA ALA A 47 13.38 -3.98 19.59
C ALA A 47 13.62 -4.07 18.05
N SER A 48 13.93 -2.97 17.36
CA SER A 48 14.39 -2.91 15.95
C SER A 48 14.17 -1.51 15.36
N GLN A 49 15.03 -1.11 14.40
CA GLN A 49 14.74 0.01 13.51
C GLN A 49 13.56 -0.36 12.62
N ARG A 50 12.35 0.11 12.96
CA ARG A 50 11.16 -0.08 12.13
C ARG A 50 11.07 1.05 11.14
N CYS A 51 11.06 0.72 9.85
CA CYS A 51 10.78 1.70 8.81
C CYS A 51 9.27 1.68 8.51
N LEU A 52 8.60 2.79 8.78
CA LEU A 52 7.16 2.96 8.54
C LEU A 52 6.92 3.64 7.20
N LEU A 53 5.97 3.12 6.45
CA LEU A 53 5.53 3.62 5.15
C LEU A 53 4.05 3.98 5.21
N LEU A 54 3.66 5.06 4.54
CA LEU A 54 2.27 5.30 4.17
C LEU A 54 2.11 4.95 2.69
N LEU A 55 1.31 3.93 2.39
CA LEU A 55 1.06 3.46 1.02
C LEU A 55 -0.36 3.83 0.60
N SER A 56 -0.53 4.29 -0.64
CA SER A 56 -1.83 4.68 -1.19
C SER A 56 -2.10 4.02 -2.54
N ASP A 57 -3.38 3.70 -2.75
CA ASP A 57 -3.93 3.19 -4.00
C ASP A 57 -4.66 4.27 -4.82
N GLY A 58 -4.53 5.54 -4.40
CA GLY A 58 -5.21 6.71 -4.99
C GLY A 58 -6.59 7.02 -4.40
N MET A 59 -7.19 6.13 -3.60
CA MET A 59 -8.47 6.33 -2.92
C MET A 59 -8.37 6.11 -1.41
N HIS A 60 -7.57 5.14 -1.00
CA HIS A 60 -7.28 4.80 0.38
C HIS A 60 -5.78 4.87 0.63
N SER A 61 -5.42 5.02 1.90
CA SER A 61 -4.05 4.98 2.38
C SER A 61 -3.95 4.12 3.62
N GLN A 62 -2.88 3.34 3.73
CA GLN A 62 -2.63 2.50 4.90
C GLN A 62 -1.16 2.63 5.34
N ARG A 63 -0.95 2.65 6.66
CA ARG A 63 0.39 2.57 7.24
C ARG A 63 0.83 1.12 7.33
N GLY A 64 2.09 0.87 7.00
CA GLY A 64 2.73 -0.44 7.12
C GLY A 64 4.17 -0.33 7.62
N ALA A 65 4.71 -1.43 8.11
CA ALA A 65 6.12 -1.56 8.42
C ALA A 65 6.83 -2.27 7.25
N LEU A 66 7.92 -1.70 6.77
CA LEU A 66 8.79 -2.32 5.79
C LEU A 66 9.63 -3.40 6.48
N ALA A 67 9.82 -4.53 5.81
CA ALA A 67 10.73 -5.58 6.27
C ALA A 67 12.13 -5.00 6.50
N THR A 68 12.78 -5.38 7.60
CA THR A 68 14.10 -4.84 8.00
C THR A 68 15.17 -5.06 6.93
N SER A 69 15.09 -6.16 6.19
CA SER A 69 15.95 -6.47 5.04
C SER A 69 15.84 -5.45 3.91
N LEU A 70 14.71 -4.75 3.79
CA LEU A 70 14.44 -3.77 2.74
C LEU A 70 14.62 -2.31 3.21
N THR A 71 14.91 -2.06 4.49
CA THR A 71 15.10 -0.70 5.04
C THR A 71 16.21 0.09 4.32
N HIS A 72 17.20 -0.59 3.74
CA HIS A 72 18.25 0.05 2.95
C HIS A 72 17.67 0.86 1.77
N LEU A 73 16.56 0.44 1.17
CA LEU A 73 15.91 1.17 0.07
C LEU A 73 15.46 2.57 0.47
N VAL A 74 15.08 2.77 1.74
CA VAL A 74 14.75 4.11 2.26
C VAL A 74 16.01 4.91 2.54
N ARG A 75 17.01 4.28 3.19
CA ARG A 75 18.28 4.93 3.54
C ARG A 75 19.03 5.42 2.29
N ASP A 76 19.00 4.63 1.23
CA ASP A 76 19.70 4.89 -0.02
C ASP A 76 18.85 5.79 -0.95
N GLY A 77 17.64 6.18 -0.53
CA GLY A 77 16.78 7.15 -1.21
C GLY A 77 15.96 6.59 -2.39
N HIS A 78 15.99 5.28 -2.62
CA HIS A 78 15.19 4.60 -3.65
C HIS A 78 13.69 4.58 -3.30
N LEU A 79 13.37 4.39 -2.04
CA LEU A 79 12.01 4.41 -1.52
C LEU A 79 11.76 5.71 -0.76
N ARG A 80 11.01 6.63 -1.38
CA ARG A 80 10.71 7.97 -0.86
C ARG A 80 9.29 8.38 -1.23
N ARG A 81 8.80 9.49 -0.68
CA ARG A 81 7.49 10.06 -1.07
C ARG A 81 7.40 10.18 -2.59
N GLY A 82 6.31 9.68 -3.15
CA GLY A 82 6.03 9.68 -4.58
C GLY A 82 6.49 8.42 -5.31
N THR A 83 7.38 7.60 -4.74
CA THR A 83 7.80 6.33 -5.34
C THR A 83 6.60 5.40 -5.54
N VAL A 84 6.48 4.78 -6.71
CA VAL A 84 5.47 3.76 -7.00
C VAL A 84 6.12 2.38 -6.87
N VAL A 85 5.52 1.51 -6.07
CA VAL A 85 6.01 0.16 -5.78
C VAL A 85 4.96 -0.88 -6.12
N ARG A 86 5.40 -2.08 -6.51
CA ARG A 86 4.56 -3.27 -6.53
C ARG A 86 4.82 -4.05 -5.24
N VAL A 87 3.79 -4.25 -4.43
CA VAL A 87 3.88 -5.09 -3.24
C VAL A 87 3.83 -6.55 -3.70
N LEU A 88 4.89 -7.31 -3.38
CA LEU A 88 5.02 -8.72 -3.76
C LEU A 88 4.64 -9.66 -2.63
N ASP A 89 4.87 -9.22 -1.39
CA ASP A 89 4.57 -9.98 -0.18
C ASP A 89 4.17 -9.00 0.93
N TYR A 90 3.17 -9.36 1.71
CA TYR A 90 2.66 -8.56 2.82
C TYR A 90 1.91 -9.43 3.82
N VAL A 91 1.89 -8.97 5.07
CA VAL A 91 1.07 -9.54 6.14
C VAL A 91 0.15 -8.45 6.65
N CYS A 92 -1.16 -8.73 6.67
CA CYS A 92 -2.15 -7.87 7.32
C CYS A 92 -2.51 -8.45 8.69
N THR A 93 -2.03 -7.80 9.76
CA THR A 93 -2.46 -8.14 11.12
C THR A 93 -3.62 -7.24 11.52
N VAL A 94 -4.76 -7.83 11.85
CA VAL A 94 -5.87 -7.10 12.47
C VAL A 94 -5.46 -6.82 13.92
N VAL A 95 -5.12 -5.57 14.24
CA VAL A 95 -4.96 -5.15 15.63
C VAL A 95 -6.36 -5.07 16.22
N GLN A 96 -6.80 -6.16 16.86
CA GLN A 96 -7.97 -6.12 17.72
C GLN A 96 -7.67 -5.11 18.83
N SER A 97 -8.46 -4.03 18.89
CA SER A 97 -8.39 -3.08 20.00
C SER A 97 -8.47 -3.86 21.31
N ARG A 98 -7.41 -3.84 22.12
CA ARG A 98 -7.56 -4.24 23.52
C ARG A 98 -8.54 -3.25 24.16
N ARG A 99 -9.63 -3.80 24.69
CA ARG A 99 -10.67 -3.08 25.43
C ARG A 99 -10.09 -2.42 26.67
#